data_AF-A0A285UI88-F1
#
_entry.id   AF-A0A285UI88-F1
#
_cell.length_a   1.000
_cell.length_b   1.000
_cell.length_c   1.000
_cell.angle_alpha   90.00
_cell.angle_beta   90.00
_cell.angle_gamma   90.00
#
_symmetry.space_group_name_H-M   'P 1'
#
loop_
_entity.id
_entity.type
_entity.pdbx_description
1 polymer ?
#
loop_
_entity_poly.entity_id
_entity_poly.type
_entity_poly.pdbx_seq_one_letter_code
_entity_poly.pdbx_strand_id
1 'polypeptide(L)'
;MKRDPAQFDLFLEPVFPVRAAVQRIDIDRYRSKMKRAMARAIRECPFDRPTIAARMAQYLGIPGISKTTIDAYTAESKDTHDVSLIRFAAFVHATGAMWLWDEAIKDQGATLLIGDEAVLAETGRLQQEQQRIKAELRALRSRRVTVKERTR
;
A
#
# COMPACT_ATOMS: atom_id res chain seq x y z
N MET A 1 -10.13 35.39 -14.63
CA MET A 1 -8.80 35.17 -14.02
C MET A 1 -8.35 33.76 -14.40
N LYS A 2 -7.25 33.59 -15.15
CA LYS A 2 -6.76 32.27 -15.58
C LYS A 2 -6.07 31.62 -14.38
N ARG A 3 -6.53 30.45 -13.90
CA ARG A 3 -5.86 29.71 -12.82
C ARG A 3 -4.43 29.39 -13.25
N ASP A 4 -3.46 29.69 -12.40
CA ASP A 4 -2.06 29.32 -12.62
C ASP A 4 -1.95 27.78 -12.56
N PRO A 5 -1.39 27.11 -13.57
CA PRO A 5 -1.25 25.66 -13.58
C PRO A 5 -0.35 25.11 -12.46
N ALA A 6 0.45 25.95 -11.79
CA ALA A 6 1.22 25.58 -10.60
C ALA A 6 0.45 25.78 -9.29
N GLN A 7 -0.72 26.43 -9.33
CA GLN A 7 -1.61 26.54 -8.19
C GLN A 7 -2.37 25.22 -8.03
N PHE A 8 -1.74 24.28 -7.32
CA PHE A 8 -2.40 23.06 -6.86
C PHE A 8 -3.69 23.45 -6.13
N ASP A 9 -4.79 22.81 -6.50
CA ASP A 9 -6.09 23.07 -5.86
C ASP A 9 -5.95 22.60 -4.39
N LEU A 10 -5.94 23.57 -3.46
CA LEU A 10 -5.71 23.32 -2.03
C LEU A 10 -6.76 22.38 -1.40
N PHE A 11 -7.84 22.10 -2.13
CA PHE A 11 -8.97 21.29 -1.70
C PHE A 11 -9.05 19.92 -2.41
N LEU A 12 -8.11 19.61 -3.32
CA LEU A 12 -8.03 18.27 -3.91
C LEU A 12 -7.20 17.36 -3.00
N GLU A 13 -7.89 16.49 -2.27
CA GLU A 13 -7.23 15.37 -1.61
C GLU A 13 -6.78 14.35 -2.67
N PRO A 14 -5.48 13.98 -2.71
CA PRO A 14 -5.00 13.01 -3.67
C PRO A 14 -5.64 11.65 -3.37
N VAL A 15 -6.15 10.98 -4.41
CA VAL A 15 -6.76 9.64 -4.31
C VAL A 15 -5.80 8.64 -3.63
N PHE A 16 -4.50 8.77 -3.91
CA PHE A 16 -3.45 8.02 -3.24
C PHE A 16 -2.58 8.96 -2.42
N PRO A 17 -2.47 8.76 -1.09
CA PRO A 17 -1.65 9.62 -0.26
C PRO A 17 -0.16 9.48 -0.61
N VAL A 18 0.52 10.60 -0.75
CA VAL A 18 1.99 10.65 -0.83
C VAL A 18 2.51 10.67 0.61
N ARG A 19 3.30 9.66 0.98
CA ARG A 19 3.76 9.44 2.35
C ARG A 19 5.27 9.55 2.44
N ALA A 20 5.76 10.03 3.57
CA ALA A 20 7.17 10.01 3.92
C ALA A 20 7.42 8.94 4.98
N ALA A 21 8.57 8.26 4.89
CA ALA A 21 8.98 7.29 5.89
C ALA A 21 9.31 8.00 7.21
N VAL A 22 8.88 7.40 8.33
CA VAL A 22 9.33 7.83 9.65
C VAL A 22 10.76 7.34 9.90
N GLN A 23 11.57 8.15 10.59
CA GLN A 23 12.97 7.76 10.88
C GLN A 23 13.07 6.60 11.88
N ARG A 24 12.12 6.51 12.82
CA ARG A 24 12.09 5.46 13.86
C ARG A 24 10.65 5.07 14.14
N ILE A 25 10.40 3.77 14.24
CA ILE A 25 9.11 3.23 14.67
C ILE A 25 9.02 3.30 16.20
N ASP A 26 7.94 3.88 16.68
CA ASP A 26 7.47 3.71 18.06
C ASP A 26 6.69 2.39 18.14
N ILE A 27 7.28 1.40 18.82
CA ILE A 27 6.78 0.03 18.88
C ILE A 27 5.40 -0.03 19.53
N ASP A 28 5.20 0.66 20.64
CA ASP A 28 3.94 0.61 21.40
C ASP A 28 2.82 1.31 20.64
N ARG A 29 3.14 2.44 20.00
CA ARG A 29 2.20 3.16 19.13
C ARG A 29 1.82 2.32 17.91
N TYR A 30 2.81 1.68 17.28
CA TYR A 30 2.59 0.82 16.11
C TYR A 30 1.75 -0.41 16.48
N ARG A 31 2.07 -1.08 17.59
CA ARG A 31 1.30 -2.21 18.12
C ARG A 31 -0.15 -1.81 18.38
N SER A 32 -0.37 -0.74 19.12
CA SER A 32 -1.72 -0.26 19.45
C SER A 32 -2.52 0.11 18.19
N LYS A 33 -1.87 0.77 17.22
CA LYS A 33 -2.44 1.08 15.91
C LYS A 33 -2.91 -0.18 15.18
N MET A 34 -2.05 -1.20 15.05
CA MET A 34 -2.38 -2.44 14.36
C MET A 34 -3.51 -3.20 15.06
N LYS A 35 -3.51 -3.26 16.40
CA LYS A 35 -4.57 -3.92 17.17
C LYS A 35 -5.93 -3.25 16.97
N ARG A 36 -5.99 -1.90 16.98
CA ARG A 36 -7.21 -1.15 16.67
C ARG A 36 -7.69 -1.39 15.26
N ALA A 37 -6.77 -1.41 14.30
CA ALA A 37 -7.08 -1.68 12.90
C ALA A 37 -7.66 -3.09 12.71
N MET A 38 -7.03 -4.11 13.30
CA MET A 38 -7.54 -5.48 13.26
C MET A 38 -8.89 -5.61 13.98
N ALA A 39 -9.08 -4.96 15.13
CA ALA A 39 -10.36 -4.93 15.82
C ALA A 39 -11.46 -4.28 14.97
N ARG A 40 -11.13 -3.20 14.25
CA ARG A 40 -12.02 -2.58 13.28
C ARG A 40 -12.38 -3.53 12.14
N ALA A 41 -11.39 -4.22 11.57
CA ALA A 41 -11.63 -5.21 10.52
C ALA A 41 -12.58 -6.32 10.97
N ILE A 42 -12.50 -6.80 12.22
CA ILE A 42 -13.47 -7.76 12.76
C ILE A 42 -14.89 -7.17 12.79
N ARG A 43 -15.05 -5.89 13.17
CA ARG A 43 -16.37 -5.23 13.23
C ARG A 43 -16.99 -5.00 11.86
N GLU A 44 -16.17 -4.74 10.84
CA GLU A 44 -16.61 -4.53 9.46
C GLU A 44 -16.79 -5.85 8.70
N CYS A 45 -16.26 -6.95 9.22
CA CYS A 45 -16.37 -8.27 8.62
C CYS A 45 -17.75 -8.89 8.89
N PRO A 46 -18.40 -9.54 7.89
CA PRO A 46 -19.67 -10.24 8.11
C PRO A 46 -19.52 -11.52 8.94
N PHE A 47 -18.29 -12.00 9.18
CA PHE A 47 -18.02 -13.24 9.89
C PHE A 47 -17.71 -13.00 11.37
N ASP A 48 -18.17 -13.91 12.23
CA ASP A 48 -17.81 -13.89 13.63
C ASP A 48 -16.36 -14.39 13.85
N ARG A 49 -15.82 -14.16 15.06
CA ARG A 49 -14.42 -14.52 15.39
C ARG A 49 -14.12 -16.01 15.21
N PRO A 50 -14.97 -16.96 15.65
CA PRO A 50 -14.78 -18.38 15.35
C PRO A 50 -14.69 -18.68 13.85
N THR A 51 -15.57 -18.09 13.03
CA THR A 51 -15.55 -18.28 11.58
C THR A 51 -14.29 -17.69 10.95
N ILE A 52 -13.86 -16.50 11.38
CA ILE A 52 -12.58 -15.91 10.95
C ILE A 52 -11.43 -16.85 11.28
N ALA A 53 -11.37 -17.39 12.50
CA ALA A 53 -10.32 -18.31 12.93
C ALA A 53 -10.30 -19.60 12.09
N ALA A 54 -11.46 -20.15 11.75
CA ALA A 54 -11.58 -21.31 10.86
C ALA A 54 -11.08 -21.00 9.44
N ARG A 55 -11.50 -19.86 8.87
CA ARG A 55 -11.03 -19.39 7.55
C ARG A 55 -9.51 -19.18 7.51
N MET A 56 -8.94 -18.62 8.59
CA MET A 56 -7.49 -18.48 8.74
C MET A 56 -6.79 -19.84 8.79
N ALA A 57 -7.31 -20.80 9.57
CA ALA A 57 -6.72 -22.13 9.68
C ALA A 57 -6.74 -22.87 8.34
N GLN A 58 -7.86 -22.77 7.61
CA GLN A 58 -8.01 -23.30 6.26
C GLN A 58 -6.99 -22.67 5.30
N TYR A 59 -6.84 -21.34 5.31
CA TYR A 59 -5.88 -20.64 4.45
C TYR A 59 -4.43 -21.04 4.75
N LEU A 60 -4.10 -21.28 6.02
CA LEU A 60 -2.76 -21.69 6.44
C LEU A 60 -2.49 -23.19 6.32
N GLY A 61 -3.50 -24.01 6.04
CA GLY A 61 -3.36 -25.47 6.00
C GLY A 61 -3.02 -26.08 7.37
N ILE A 62 -3.47 -25.48 8.47
CA ILE A 62 -3.21 -25.96 9.84
C ILE A 62 -4.49 -26.47 10.51
N PRO A 63 -4.41 -27.33 11.55
CA PRO A 63 -5.58 -27.98 12.14
C PRO A 63 -6.62 -27.01 12.74
N GLY A 64 -6.18 -25.84 13.21
CA GLY A 64 -7.10 -24.87 13.81
C GLY A 64 -6.39 -23.64 14.36
N ILE A 65 -7.18 -22.59 14.57
CA ILE A 65 -6.80 -21.39 15.33
C ILE A 65 -7.92 -21.15 16.33
N SER A 66 -7.57 -20.87 17.59
CA SER A 66 -8.58 -20.61 18.61
C SER A 66 -9.11 -19.18 18.52
N LYS A 67 -10.36 -18.98 18.95
CA LYS A 67 -10.93 -17.64 19.16
C LYS A 67 -10.05 -16.79 20.09
N THR A 68 -9.49 -17.39 21.15
CA THR A 68 -8.62 -16.72 22.12
C THR A 68 -7.36 -16.15 21.48
N THR A 69 -6.83 -16.79 20.43
CA THR A 69 -5.72 -16.27 19.63
C THR A 69 -6.13 -14.99 18.88
N ILE A 70 -7.32 -14.95 18.28
CA ILE A 70 -7.85 -13.74 17.61
C ILE A 70 -8.09 -12.61 18.61
N ASP A 71 -8.63 -12.93 19.78
CA ASP A 71 -8.84 -11.95 20.85
C ASP A 71 -7.49 -11.37 21.34
N ALA A 72 -6.43 -12.19 21.39
CA ALA A 72 -5.09 -11.72 21.76
C ALA A 72 -4.48 -10.74 20.73
N TYR A 73 -4.72 -10.98 19.44
CA TYR A 73 -4.24 -10.10 18.36
C TYR A 73 -4.97 -8.76 18.28
N THR A 74 -6.13 -8.64 18.89
CA THR A 74 -6.95 -7.41 18.81
C THR A 74 -7.07 -6.65 20.13
N ALA A 75 -6.76 -7.28 21.27
CA ALA A 75 -6.78 -6.62 22.58
C ALA A 75 -5.59 -5.69 22.78
N GLU A 76 -5.83 -4.37 22.88
CA GLU A 76 -4.80 -3.35 23.16
C GLU A 76 -4.10 -3.57 24.51
N SER A 77 -4.76 -4.17 25.49
CA SER A 77 -4.18 -4.46 26.82
C SER A 77 -3.15 -5.60 26.85
N LYS A 78 -2.86 -6.24 25.71
CA LYS A 78 -1.93 -7.38 25.62
C LYS A 78 -0.68 -7.00 24.83
N ASP A 79 0.40 -6.66 25.51
CA ASP A 79 1.63 -6.20 24.86
C ASP A 79 2.57 -7.32 24.38
N THR A 80 2.26 -8.58 24.67
CA THR A 80 3.18 -9.70 24.38
C THR A 80 2.79 -10.55 23.18
N HIS A 81 1.55 -10.44 22.69
CA HIS A 81 1.03 -11.29 21.63
C HIS A 81 0.94 -10.55 20.30
N ASP A 82 2.09 -10.24 19.73
CA ASP A 82 2.18 -9.71 18.38
C ASP A 82 1.85 -10.79 17.34
N VAL A 83 1.04 -10.42 16.36
CA VAL A 83 0.68 -11.31 15.26
C VAL A 83 1.88 -11.48 14.33
N SER A 84 2.22 -12.72 13.98
CA SER A 84 3.24 -12.97 12.96
C SER A 84 2.71 -12.56 11.58
N LEU A 85 3.60 -12.19 10.66
CA LEU A 85 3.22 -11.77 9.31
C LEU A 85 2.37 -12.83 8.58
N ILE A 86 2.70 -14.11 8.74
CA ILE A 86 1.95 -15.23 8.16
C ILE A 86 0.51 -15.27 8.67
N ARG A 87 0.31 -15.11 9.99
CA ARG A 87 -1.04 -15.09 10.59
C ARG A 87 -1.78 -13.80 10.27
N PHE A 88 -1.08 -12.68 10.14
CA PHE A 88 -1.66 -11.43 9.68
C PHE A 88 -2.18 -11.57 8.24
N ALA A 89 -1.41 -12.15 7.33
CA ALA A 89 -1.85 -12.42 5.97
C ALA A 89 -3.10 -13.31 5.93
N ALA A 90 -3.13 -14.38 6.75
CA ALA A 90 -4.31 -15.22 6.89
C ALA A 90 -5.52 -14.45 7.43
N PHE A 91 -5.32 -13.55 8.40
CA PHE A 91 -6.36 -12.71 8.96
C PHE A 91 -6.93 -11.74 7.92
N VAL A 92 -6.07 -11.07 7.15
CA VAL A 92 -6.49 -10.20 6.04
C VAL A 92 -7.28 -10.98 5.01
N HIS A 93 -6.82 -12.16 4.61
CA HIS A 93 -7.54 -13.04 3.69
C HIS A 93 -8.91 -13.48 4.25
N ALA A 94 -8.95 -13.90 5.52
CA ALA A 94 -10.17 -14.38 6.15
C ALA A 94 -11.23 -13.28 6.30
N THR A 95 -10.81 -12.04 6.58
CA THR A 95 -11.70 -10.88 6.78
C THR A 95 -12.01 -10.13 5.47
N GLY A 96 -11.19 -10.28 4.44
CA GLY A 96 -11.25 -9.49 3.22
C GLY A 96 -10.73 -8.04 3.36
N ALA A 97 -10.20 -7.67 4.53
CA ALA A 97 -9.81 -6.30 4.86
C ALA A 97 -8.42 -5.94 4.29
N MET A 98 -8.30 -5.86 2.96
CA MET A 98 -7.04 -5.59 2.26
C MET A 98 -6.35 -4.28 2.69
N TRP A 99 -7.13 -3.28 3.11
CA TRP A 99 -6.63 -2.00 3.63
C TRP A 99 -5.72 -2.14 4.86
N LEU A 100 -5.76 -3.27 5.57
CA LEU A 100 -4.85 -3.54 6.68
C LEU A 100 -3.39 -3.59 6.25
N TRP A 101 -3.11 -4.01 5.01
CA TRP A 101 -1.74 -3.96 4.47
C TRP A 101 -1.23 -2.53 4.35
N ASP A 102 -2.09 -1.61 3.92
CA ASP A 102 -1.77 -0.19 3.84
C ASP A 102 -1.48 0.38 5.24
N GLU A 103 -2.29 0.02 6.24
CA GLU A 103 -2.09 0.42 7.63
C GLU A 103 -0.76 -0.09 8.22
N ALA A 104 -0.33 -1.29 7.81
CA ALA A 104 0.93 -1.88 8.23
C ALA A 104 2.14 -1.15 7.62
N ILE A 105 2.08 -0.76 6.34
CA ILE A 105 3.24 -0.22 5.60
C ILE A 105 3.34 1.30 5.60
N LYS A 106 2.29 2.03 6.01
CA LYS A 106 2.23 3.48 5.83
C LYS A 106 3.35 4.26 6.50
N ASP A 107 3.85 3.79 7.64
CA ASP A 107 4.93 4.46 8.39
C ASP A 107 6.27 4.36 7.65
N GLN A 108 6.39 3.46 6.66
CA GLN A 108 7.56 3.32 5.79
C GLN A 108 7.48 4.24 4.57
N GLY A 109 6.49 5.14 4.51
CA GLY A 109 6.27 6.00 3.34
C GLY A 109 5.68 5.26 2.14
N ALA A 110 5.22 4.02 2.33
CA ALA A 110 4.61 3.21 1.29
C ALA A 110 3.10 3.41 1.23
N THR A 111 2.54 3.21 0.04
CA THR A 111 1.10 3.22 -0.24
C THR A 111 0.75 1.94 -0.99
N LEU A 112 -0.29 1.25 -0.53
CA LEU A 112 -0.78 0.04 -1.19
C LEU A 112 -1.61 0.41 -2.43
N LEU A 113 -1.29 -0.22 -3.56
CA LEU A 113 -2.10 -0.20 -4.77
C LEU A 113 -2.57 -1.63 -5.07
N ILE A 114 -3.85 -1.81 -5.37
CA ILE A 114 -4.47 -3.13 -5.59
C ILE A 114 -4.99 -3.21 -7.03
N GLY A 115 -4.61 -4.29 -7.73
CA GLY A 115 -5.13 -4.59 -9.06
C GLY A 115 -4.89 -3.46 -10.06
N ASP A 116 -5.98 -2.93 -10.63
CA ASP A 116 -5.94 -1.91 -11.69
C ASP A 116 -5.27 -0.60 -11.26
N GLU A 117 -5.22 -0.30 -9.96
CA GLU A 117 -4.53 0.88 -9.42
C GLU A 117 -3.02 0.84 -9.74
N ALA A 118 -2.41 -0.35 -9.72
CA ALA A 118 -1.00 -0.52 -10.09
C ALA A 118 -0.76 -0.28 -11.58
N VAL A 119 -1.72 -0.64 -12.44
CA VAL A 119 -1.66 -0.40 -13.88
C VAL A 119 -1.73 1.11 -14.18
N LEU A 120 -2.55 1.86 -13.44
CA LEU A 120 -2.61 3.32 -13.55
C LEU A 120 -1.29 3.97 -13.13
N ALA A 121 -0.67 3.51 -12.04
CA ALA A 121 0.63 4.00 -11.61
C ALA A 121 1.73 3.75 -12.67
N GLU A 122 1.75 2.54 -13.25
CA GLU A 122 2.70 2.21 -14.32
C GLU A 122 2.46 3.04 -15.59
N THR A 123 1.20 3.30 -15.93
CA THR A 123 0.85 4.19 -17.04
C THR A 123 1.41 5.59 -16.82
N GLY A 124 1.25 6.14 -15.61
CA GLY A 124 1.82 7.43 -15.24
C GLY A 124 3.35 7.47 -15.35
N ARG A 125 4.03 6.41 -14.90
CA ARG A 125 5.49 6.27 -15.02
C ARG A 125 5.95 6.27 -16.48
N LEU A 126 5.29 5.50 -17.34
CA LEU A 126 5.59 5.44 -18.77
C LEU A 126 5.32 6.77 -19.49
N GLN A 127 4.28 7.51 -19.08
CA GLN A 127 4.02 8.84 -19.60
C GLN A 127 5.14 9.82 -19.25
N GLN A 128 5.66 9.80 -18.01
CA GLN A 128 6.81 10.62 -17.61
C GLN A 128 8.05 10.30 -18.46
N GLU A 129 8.31 9.01 -18.67
CA GLU A 129 9.42 8.55 -19.50
C GLU A 129 9.27 8.99 -20.97
N GLN A 130 8.06 8.91 -21.51
CA GLN A 130 7.76 9.40 -22.85
C GLN A 130 8.07 10.91 -22.97
N GLN A 131 7.75 11.71 -21.94
CA GLN A 131 8.06 13.14 -21.96
C GLN A 131 9.57 13.40 -21.88
N ARG A 132 10.31 12.62 -21.09
CA ARG A 132 11.77 12.69 -21.02
C ARG A 132 12.42 12.40 -22.40
N ILE A 133 12.03 11.30 -23.04
CA ILE A 133 12.52 10.93 -24.38
C ILE A 133 12.15 12.00 -25.41
N LYS A 134 10.92 12.52 -25.36
CA LYS A 134 10.50 13.63 -26.24
C LYS A 134 11.37 14.87 -26.06
N ALA A 135 11.76 15.21 -24.83
CA ALA A 135 12.67 16.32 -24.55
C ALA A 135 14.07 16.06 -25.13
N GLU A 136 14.61 14.84 -24.99
CA GLU A 136 15.90 14.44 -25.57
C GLU A 136 15.88 14.48 -27.10
N LEU A 137 14.81 13.98 -27.74
CA LEU A 137 14.63 14.05 -29.18
C LEU A 137 14.60 15.50 -29.67
N ARG A 138 13.93 16.40 -28.94
CA ARG A 138 13.93 17.84 -29.26
C ARG A 138 15.35 18.42 -29.19
N ALA A 139 16.13 18.05 -28.17
CA ALA A 139 17.52 18.49 -28.01
C ALA A 139 18.46 17.92 -29.08
N LEU A 140 18.26 16.67 -29.53
CA LEU A 140 19.06 16.09 -30.61
C LEU A 140 18.70 16.70 -31.97
N ARG A 141 17.40 16.96 -32.24
CA ARG A 141 16.95 17.59 -33.50
C ARG A 141 17.41 19.04 -33.65
N SER A 142 17.60 19.77 -32.56
CA SER A 142 18.11 21.14 -32.63
C SER A 142 19.60 21.21 -33.00
N ARG A 143 20.35 20.12 -32.77
CA ARG A 143 21.71 19.95 -33.31
C ARG A 143 21.59 19.62 -34.80
N ARG A 144 21.96 20.55 -35.68
CA ARG A 144 22.07 20.27 -37.13
C ARG A 144 23.11 19.16 -37.34
N VAL A 145 22.66 17.95 -37.67
CA VAL A 145 23.53 16.85 -38.07
C VAL A 145 23.46 16.72 -39.58
N THR A 146 24.52 17.16 -40.27
CA THR A 146 24.72 16.82 -41.69
C THR A 146 25.40 15.46 -41.73
N VAL A 147 24.64 14.40 -42.01
CA VAL A 147 25.21 13.06 -42.19
C VAL A 147 26.05 13.08 -43.47
N LYS A 148 27.38 13.16 -43.34
CA LYS A 148 28.27 12.87 -44.47
C LYS A 148 28.17 11.37 -44.73
N GLU A 149 27.74 10.97 -45.92
CA GLU A 149 27.70 9.57 -46.34
C GLU A 149 29.09 8.94 -46.08
N ARG A 150 29.12 7.86 -45.30
CA ARG A 150 30.34 7.07 -45.13
C ARG A 150 30.54 6.30 -46.43
N THR A 151 31.43 6.79 -47.28
CA THR A 151 31.86 6.09 -48.49
C THR A 151 32.32 4.68 -48.11
N ARG A 152 31.75 3.67 -48.77
CA ARG A 152 32.14 2.27 -48.64
C ARG A 152 33.54 2.04 -49.19
#